data_AF-A0A953XTB7-F1
#
_entry.id   AF-A0A953XTB7-F1
#
_cell.length_a   1.000
_cell.length_b   1.000
_cell.length_c   1.000
_cell.angle_alpha   90.00
_cell.angle_beta   90.00
_cell.angle_gamma   90.00
#
_symmetry.space_group_name_H-M   'P 1'
#
loop_
_entity.id
_entity.type
_entity.pdbx_description
1 polymer ?
#
loop_
_entity_poly.entity_id
_entity_poly.type
_entity_poly.pdbx_seq_one_letter_code
_entity_poly.pdbx_strand_id
1 'polypeptide(L)' 'MRGPAPRPEPWLRFVNREEEAELLARLRECVNRGAPFGNPTWRENAARKLGLESAIRPRGRPRKDA' A
#
# COMPACT_ATOMS: atom_id res chain seq x y z
N MET A 1 -9.74 28.56 -3.78
CA MET A 1 -9.04 28.08 -2.56
C MET A 1 -7.57 27.85 -2.90
N ARG A 2 -6.66 28.56 -2.24
CA ARG A 2 -5.21 28.41 -2.41
C ARG A 2 -4.70 27.62 -1.19
N GLY A 3 -3.99 26.51 -1.42
CA GLY A 3 -3.40 25.71 -0.34
C GLY A 3 -2.16 26.37 0.26
N PRO A 4 -1.58 25.79 1.33
CA PRO A 4 -0.40 26.36 2.02
C PRO A 4 0.87 26.41 1.16
N ALA A 5 0.89 25.75 0.00
CA ALA A 5 2.01 25.77 -0.96
C ALA A 5 1.49 25.99 -2.39
N PRO A 6 2.29 26.63 -3.26
CA PRO A 6 1.96 26.76 -4.68
C PRO A 6 1.89 25.38 -5.33
N ARG A 7 0.89 25.17 -6.19
CA ARG A 7 0.75 23.93 -6.98
C ARG A 7 1.52 24.10 -8.29
N PRO A 8 2.26 23.09 -8.76
CA PRO A 8 2.95 23.16 -10.05
C PRO A 8 1.95 23.27 -11.22
N GLU A 9 2.31 23.97 -12.29
CA GLU A 9 1.44 24.28 -13.44
C GLU A 9 0.60 23.10 -13.98
N PRO A 10 1.14 21.88 -14.21
CA PRO A 10 0.33 20.76 -14.68
C PRO A 10 -0.33 19.96 -13.54
N TRP A 11 -0.62 20.57 -12.38
CA TRP A 11 -1.14 19.87 -11.20
C TRP A 11 -2.33 18.97 -11.49
N LEU A 12 -3.36 19.50 -12.17
CA LEU A 12 -4.57 18.73 -12.50
C LEU A 12 -4.26 17.53 -13.40
N ARG A 13 -3.33 17.69 -14.35
CA ARG A 13 -2.90 16.58 -15.22
C ARG A 13 -2.10 15.55 -14.44
N PHE A 14 -1.25 15.99 -13.51
CA PHE A 14 -0.43 15.10 -12.70
C PHE A 14 -1.28 14.22 -11.77
N VAL A 15 -2.23 14.81 -11.03
CA VAL A 15 -3.06 14.05 -10.08
C VAL A 15 -4.11 13.14 -10.74
N ASN A 16 -4.55 13.48 -11.95
CA ASN A 16 -5.52 12.68 -12.71
C ASN A 16 -4.84 11.75 -13.73
N ARG A 17 -3.51 11.64 -13.69
CA ARG A 17 -2.79 10.70 -14.55
C ARG A 17 -3.24 9.27 -14.19
N GLU A 18 -3.45 8.45 -15.22
CA GLU A 18 -3.71 7.04 -15.01
C GLU A 18 -2.49 6.34 -14.39
N GLU A 19 -2.77 5.54 -13.37
CA GLU A 19 -1.78 4.70 -12.72
C GLU A 19 -1.82 3.28 -13.29
N GLU A 20 -0.72 2.56 -13.14
CA GLU A 20 -0.61 1.18 -13.60
C GLU A 20 -1.61 0.27 -12.85
N ALA A 21 -2.33 -0.58 -13.60
CA ALA A 21 -3.37 -1.44 -13.04
C ALA A 21 -2.84 -2.40 -11.96
N GLU A 22 -1.64 -2.95 -12.15
CA GLU A 22 -1.00 -3.84 -11.18
C GLU A 22 -0.62 -3.09 -9.89
N LEU A 23 -0.07 -1.88 -10.02
CA LEU A 23 0.24 -1.01 -8.88
C LEU A 23 -1.02 -0.69 -8.07
N LEU A 24 -2.11 -0.32 -8.75
CA LEU A 24 -3.40 -0.05 -8.11
C LEU A 24 -3.98 -1.28 -7.41
N ALA A 25 -3.86 -2.47 -8.03
CA ALA A 25 -4.30 -3.72 -7.41
C ALA A 25 -3.52 -4.01 -6.11
N ARG A 26 -2.19 -3.85 -6.12
CA ARG A 26 -1.33 -4.03 -4.95
C ARG A 26 -1.63 -3.02 -3.84
N LEU A 27 -1.89 -1.76 -4.20
CA LEU A 27 -2.29 -0.72 -3.24
C LEU A 27 -3.63 -1.08 -2.58
N ARG A 28 -4.63 -1.45 -3.38
CA ARG A 28 -5.95 -1.87 -2.89
C ARG A 28 -5.87 -3.08 -1.99
N GLU A 29 -5.04 -4.08 -2.33
CA GLU A 29 -4.77 -5.22 -1.47
C GLU A 29 -4.21 -4.77 -0.12
N CYS A 30 -3.18 -3.90 -0.11
CA CYS A 30 -2.59 -3.38 1.12
C CYS A 30 -3.62 -2.66 2.00
N VAL A 31 -4.48 -1.83 1.41
CA VAL A 31 -5.58 -1.15 2.12
C VAL A 31 -6.56 -2.16 2.71
N ASN A 32 -7.05 -3.11 1.91
CA ASN A 32 -8.02 -4.12 2.36
C ASN A 32 -7.45 -5.05 3.44
N ARG A 33 -6.14 -5.30 3.40
CA ARG A 33 -5.42 -6.14 4.36
C ARG A 33 -5.02 -5.39 5.63
N GLY A 34 -4.99 -4.05 5.60
CA GLY A 34 -4.30 -3.24 6.61
C GLY A 34 -2.78 -3.49 6.62
N ALA A 35 -2.19 -3.83 5.47
CA ALA A 35 -0.79 -4.16 5.33
C ALA A 35 0.04 -2.95 4.85
N PRO A 36 1.32 -2.83 5.26
CA PRO A 36 2.21 -1.83 4.69
C PRO A 36 2.42 -2.02 3.17
N PHE A 37 2.49 -0.91 2.43
CA PHE A 37 2.79 -0.89 0.99
C PHE A 37 4.26 -0.55 0.71
N GLY A 38 4.96 -1.36 -0.08
CA GLY A 38 6.35 -1.11 -0.46
C GLY A 38 7.06 -2.37 -0.96
N ASN A 39 8.40 -2.34 -0.96
CA ASN A 39 9.20 -3.53 -1.24
C ASN A 39 9.10 -4.57 -0.09
N PRO A 40 9.37 -5.86 -0.35
CA PRO A 40 9.18 -6.92 0.65
C PRO A 40 9.94 -6.68 1.97
N THR A 41 11.22 -6.31 1.90
CA THR A 41 12.06 -6.04 3.08
C THR A 41 11.52 -4.92 3.94
N TRP A 42 11.04 -3.83 3.32
CA TRP A 42 10.42 -2.73 4.04
C TRP A 42 9.08 -3.16 4.65
N ARG A 43 8.26 -3.92 3.92
CA ARG A 43 6.96 -4.40 4.40
C ARG A 43 7.10 -5.26 5.65
N GLU A 44 8.05 -6.19 5.67
CA GLU A 44 8.33 -7.03 6.84
C GLU A 44 8.81 -6.19 8.03
N ASN A 45 9.75 -5.26 7.79
CA ASN A 45 10.26 -4.39 8.84
C ASN A 45 9.19 -3.45 9.41
N ALA A 46 8.37 -2.85 8.55
CA ALA A 46 7.26 -1.99 8.95
C ALA A 46 6.20 -2.80 9.72
N ALA A 47 5.85 -3.99 9.23
CA ALA A 47 4.89 -4.86 9.91
C ALA A 47 5.36 -5.22 11.31
N ARG A 48 6.63 -5.62 11.48
CA ARG A 48 7.22 -5.91 12.80
C ARG A 48 7.24 -4.70 13.73
N LYS A 49 7.61 -3.53 13.22
CA LYS A 49 7.65 -2.29 14.03
C LYS A 49 6.27 -1.84 14.49
N LEU A 50 5.24 -2.12 13.70
CA LEU A 50 3.86 -1.66 13.95
C LEU A 50 2.95 -2.75 14.54
N GLY A 51 3.43 -3.97 14.74
CA GLY A 51 2.60 -5.10 15.20
C GLY A 51 1.56 -5.57 14.17
N LEU A 52 1.87 -5.43 12.87
CA LEU A 52 0.96 -5.73 11.74
C LEU A 52 1.35 -7.02 11.00
N GLU A 53 2.08 -7.94 11.63
CA GLU A 53 2.52 -9.18 10.98
C GLU A 53 1.34 -10.07 10.56
N SER A 54 0.22 -10.01 11.28
CA SER A 54 -1.02 -10.70 10.89
C SER A 54 -1.59 -10.17 9.57
N ALA A 55 -1.38 -8.88 9.25
CA ALA A 55 -1.85 -8.24 8.03
C ALA A 55 -1.09 -8.71 6.78
N ILE A 56 0.12 -9.29 6.92
CA ILE A 56 0.91 -9.86 5.82
C ILE A 56 0.81 -11.39 5.71
N ARG A 57 0.50 -12.10 6.81
CA ARG A 57 0.40 -13.57 6.82
C ARG A 57 -0.83 -14.08 6.04
N PRO A 58 -0.80 -15.29 5.46
CA PRO A 58 -1.99 -15.91 4.85
C PRO A 58 -3.18 -15.92 5.83
N ARG A 59 -4.38 -15.65 5.31
CA ARG A 59 -5.61 -15.70 6.10
C ARG A 59 -6.11 -17.13 6.24
N GLY A 60 -6.75 -17.41 7.37
CA GLY A 60 -7.36 -18.70 7.65
C GLY A 60 -6.46 -19.62 8.47
N ARG A 61 -6.96 -20.82 8.73
CA ARG A 61 -6.22 -21.83 9.48
C ARG A 61 -5.00 -22.28 8.68
N PRO A 62 -3.80 -22.33 9.27
CA PRO A 62 -2.64 -22.96 8.65
C PRO A 62 -3.01 -24.39 8.21
N ARG A 63 -2.56 -24.79 7.02
CA ARG A 63 -2.78 -26.16 6.56
C ARG A 63 -2.07 -27.10 7.55
N LYS A 64 -2.76 -28.19 7.94
CA LYS A 64 -2.11 -29.32 8.60
C LYS A 64 -1.12 -29.86 7.57
N ASP A 65 0.13 -30.04 7.99
CA ASP A 65 1.34 -30.16 7.18
C ASP A 65 1.16 -30.85 5.81
N ALA A 66 1.85 -30.30 4.80
CA ALA A 66 2.21 -31.03 3.58
C ALA A 66 3.46 -31.87 3.87
#